data_AF-A0A9N9I5I9-F1
#
_entry.id   AF-A0A9N9I5I9-F1
#
_cell.length_a   1.000
_cell.length_b   1.000
_cell.length_c   1.000
_cell.angle_alpha   90.00
_cell.angle_beta   90.00
_cell.angle_gamma   90.00
#
_symmetry.space_group_name_H-M   'P 1'
#
loop_
_entity.id
_entity.type
_entity.pdbx_description
1 polymer ?
#
loop_
_entity_poly.entity_id
_entity_poly.type
_entity_poly.pdbx_seq_one_letter_code
_entity_poly.pdbx_strand_id
1 'polypeptide(L)'
;MAMVDRYAGLFKLKVFKNQYAIEFPLPTSKHCREYERFARRIVDNMNDTPTWLIGISLNNATKLEQVYSKPSVKYNRPIGVDEPQLPKSTIVRFLLAKRE
;
A
#
# COMPACT_ATOMS: atom_id res chain seq x y z
N MET A 1 -13.33 -0.20 -7.41
CA MET A 1 -12.13 -0.14 -8.28
C MET A 1 -10.97 0.62 -7.65
N ALA A 2 -11.10 1.92 -7.36
CA ALA A 2 -9.98 2.82 -7.02
C ALA A 2 -8.98 2.34 -5.94
N MET A 3 -9.41 1.63 -4.90
CA MET A 3 -8.50 1.16 -3.82
C MET A 3 -7.61 0.00 -4.27
N VAL A 4 -8.16 -0.95 -5.03
CA VAL A 4 -7.41 -2.10 -5.58
C VAL A 4 -6.39 -1.60 -6.60
N ASP A 5 -6.77 -0.63 -7.44
CA ASP A 5 -5.89 -0.02 -8.42
C ASP A 5 -4.73 0.74 -7.75
N ARG A 6 -5.00 1.48 -6.65
CA ARG A 6 -3.96 2.13 -5.84
C ARG A 6 -2.99 1.11 -5.24
N TYR A 7 -3.49 0.01 -4.70
CA TYR A 7 -2.64 -1.05 -4.15
C TYR A 7 -1.77 -1.70 -5.24
N ALA A 8 -2.38 -2.06 -6.39
CA ALA A 8 -1.67 -2.65 -7.52
C ALA A 8 -0.58 -1.69 -8.07
N GLY A 9 -0.87 -0.38 -8.14
CA GLY A 9 0.10 0.63 -8.52
C GLY A 9 1.29 0.73 -7.56
N LEU A 10 1.02 0.76 -6.25
CA LEU A 10 2.06 0.77 -5.21
C LEU A 10 2.92 -0.50 -5.24
N PHE A 11 2.29 -1.65 -5.45
CA PHE A 11 2.99 -2.93 -5.58
C PHE A 11 3.93 -2.91 -6.80
N LYS A 12 3.43 -2.53 -7.98
CA LYS A 12 4.25 -2.40 -9.19
C LYS A 12 5.44 -1.47 -8.99
N LEU A 13 5.23 -0.32 -8.34
CA LEU A 13 6.30 0.63 -8.05
C LEU A 13 7.39 0.04 -7.15
N LYS A 14 7.00 -0.68 -6.09
CA LYS A 14 7.95 -1.33 -5.16
C LYS A 14 8.70 -2.47 -5.82
N VAL A 15 8.02 -3.30 -6.61
CA VAL A 15 8.64 -4.39 -7.39
C VAL A 15 9.67 -3.82 -8.36
N PHE A 16 9.29 -2.78 -9.13
CA PHE A 16 10.18 -2.14 -10.08
C PHE A 16 11.43 -1.56 -9.40
N LYS A 17 11.28 -0.84 -8.27
CA LYS A 17 12.42 -0.29 -7.52
C LYS A 17 13.37 -1.38 -7.00
N ASN A 18 12.82 -2.47 -6.47
CA ASN A 18 13.65 -3.59 -5.99
C ASN A 18 14.35 -4.29 -7.15
N GLN A 19 13.63 -4.59 -8.23
CA GLN A 19 14.20 -5.19 -9.43
C GLN A 19 15.34 -4.31 -9.96
N TYR A 20 15.12 -3.00 -10.10
CA TYR A 20 16.16 -2.06 -10.51
C TYR A 20 17.38 -2.08 -9.58
N ALA A 21 17.18 -2.01 -8.26
CA ALA A 21 18.28 -2.02 -7.29
C ALA A 21 19.09 -3.32 -7.30
N ILE A 22 18.49 -4.44 -7.71
CA ILE A 22 19.12 -5.76 -7.71
C ILE A 22 19.69 -6.13 -9.08
N GLU A 23 19.07 -5.72 -10.18
CA GLU A 23 19.50 -6.02 -11.54
C GLU A 23 20.54 -5.02 -12.05
N PHE A 24 20.48 -3.75 -11.63
CA PHE A 24 21.48 -2.75 -12.01
C PHE A 24 22.93 -3.11 -11.63
N PRO A 25 23.20 -3.74 -10.47
CA PRO A 25 24.53 -4.21 -10.11
C PRO A 25 24.93 -5.54 -10.77
N LEU A 26 24.00 -6.26 -11.43
CA LEU A 26 24.30 -7.56 -12.03
C LEU A 26 24.95 -7.39 -13.41
N PRO A 27 25.97 -8.19 -13.75
CA PRO A 27 26.48 -8.21 -15.11
C PRO A 27 25.40 -8.70 -16.08
N THR A 28 25.40 -8.19 -17.32
CA THR A 28 24.35 -8.40 -18.34
C THR A 28 24.02 -9.88 -18.63
N SER A 29 24.93 -10.80 -18.31
CA SER A 29 24.75 -12.25 -18.46
C SER A 29 24.03 -12.94 -17.28
N LYS A 30 23.71 -12.22 -16.21
CA LYS A 30 23.06 -12.75 -15.01
C LYS A 30 21.70 -12.10 -14.78
N HIS A 31 20.66 -12.92 -14.75
CA HIS A 31 19.31 -12.50 -14.33
C HIS A 31 19.04 -12.91 -12.88
N CYS A 32 18.31 -12.07 -12.15
CA CYS A 32 17.93 -12.38 -10.79
C CYS A 32 16.73 -13.34 -10.75
N ARG A 33 16.93 -14.59 -10.29
CA ARG A 33 15.85 -15.58 -10.09
C ARG A 33 15.04 -15.40 -8.81
N GLU A 34 15.43 -14.48 -7.93
CA GLU A 34 14.82 -14.27 -6.61
C GLU A 34 13.54 -13.39 -6.65
N TYR A 35 13.05 -13.02 -7.85
CA TYR A 35 11.93 -12.08 -8.01
C TYR A 35 10.66 -12.52 -7.24
N GLU A 36 10.35 -13.82 -7.17
CA GLU A 36 9.22 -14.34 -6.39
C GLU A 36 9.39 -14.13 -4.88
N ARG A 37 10.61 -14.29 -4.38
CA ARG A 37 10.94 -14.07 -2.98
C ARG A 37 10.85 -12.59 -2.63
N PHE A 38 11.28 -11.73 -3.55
CA PHE A 38 11.12 -10.28 -3.41
C PHE A 38 9.66 -9.85 -3.47
N ALA A 39 8.86 -10.40 -4.39
CA ALA A 39 7.44 -10.12 -4.49
C ALA A 39 6.72 -10.46 -3.18
N ARG A 40 6.98 -11.64 -2.60
CA ARG A 40 6.45 -12.02 -1.28
C ARG A 40 6.85 -11.05 -0.19
N ARG A 41 8.15 -10.75 -0.06
CA ARG A 41 8.63 -9.75 0.92
C ARG A 41 8.01 -8.36 0.73
N ILE A 42 7.74 -7.93 -0.50
CA ILE A 42 7.08 -6.65 -0.77
C ILE A 42 5.64 -6.68 -0.28
N VAL A 43 4.90 -7.76 -0.54
CA VAL A 43 3.53 -7.94 -0.07
C VAL A 43 3.50 -7.97 1.46
N ASP A 44 4.35 -8.78 2.09
CA ASP A 44 4.44 -8.86 3.55
C ASP A 44 4.74 -7.47 4.15
N ASN A 45 5.74 -6.78 3.61
CA ASN A 45 6.07 -5.43 4.04
C ASN A 45 4.93 -4.42 3.82
N MET A 46 4.18 -4.52 2.71
CA MET A 46 3.00 -3.67 2.47
C MET A 46 1.88 -3.95 3.46
N ASN A 47 1.70 -5.20 3.87
CA ASN A 47 0.65 -5.62 4.79
C ASN A 47 1.00 -5.37 6.27
N ASP A 48 2.29 -5.42 6.61
CA ASP A 48 2.79 -5.24 7.99
C ASP A 48 3.22 -3.81 8.30
N THR A 49 3.43 -2.95 7.30
CA THR A 49 3.75 -1.54 7.53
C THR A 49 2.48 -0.73 7.83
N PRO A 50 2.49 0.11 8.89
CA PRO A 50 1.42 1.06 9.14
C PRO A 50 1.18 1.99 7.96
N THR A 51 -0.07 2.04 7.49
CA THR A 51 -0.43 2.95 6.39
C THR A 51 -0.63 4.37 6.92
N TRP A 52 -0.37 5.40 6.10
CA TRP A 52 -0.52 6.79 6.53
C TRP A 52 -1.99 7.15 6.85
N LEU A 53 -2.93 6.59 6.09
CA LEU A 53 -4.38 6.87 6.22
C LEU A 53 -4.98 6.40 7.54
N ILE A 54 -4.45 5.32 8.11
CA ILE A 54 -5.04 4.63 9.27
C ILE A 54 -4.07 4.62 10.45
N GLY A 55 -2.76 4.67 10.16
CA GLY A 55 -1.71 4.56 11.16
C GLY A 55 -1.53 3.17 11.74
N ILE A 56 -2.18 2.16 11.16
CA ILE A 56 -2.09 0.75 11.55
C ILE A 56 -1.78 -0.06 10.28
N SER A 57 -1.10 -1.19 10.44
CA SER A 57 -0.81 -2.12 9.35
C SER A 57 -2.08 -2.81 8.87
N LEU A 58 -2.09 -3.27 7.61
CA LEU A 58 -3.25 -3.93 7.02
C LEU A 58 -3.60 -5.24 7.75
N ASN A 59 -2.57 -6.02 8.11
CA ASN A 59 -2.70 -7.27 8.85
C ASN A 59 -3.29 -7.08 10.26
N ASN A 60 -3.05 -5.93 10.88
CA ASN A 60 -3.67 -5.61 12.17
C ASN A 60 -5.05 -5.00 11.98
N ALA A 61 -5.26 -4.18 10.94
CA ALA A 61 -6.53 -3.55 10.64
C ALA A 61 -7.63 -4.58 10.29
N THR A 62 -7.30 -5.66 9.59
CA THR A 62 -8.24 -6.74 9.23
C THR A 62 -8.77 -7.52 10.44
N LYS A 63 -8.08 -7.47 11.58
CA LYS A 63 -8.49 -8.11 12.83
C LYS A 63 -9.43 -7.23 13.66
N LEU A 64 -9.59 -5.96 13.29
CA LEU A 64 -10.44 -5.01 14.01
C LEU A 64 -11.83 -4.99 13.36
N GLU A 65 -12.87 -4.94 14.19
CA GLU A 65 -14.26 -4.81 13.72
C GLU A 65 -14.47 -3.49 12.96
N GLN A 66 -13.82 -2.43 13.43
CA GLN A 66 -13.87 -1.11 12.83
C GLN A 66 -12.50 -0.45 12.85
N VAL A 67 -12.23 0.30 11.79
CA VAL A 67 -10.96 0.99 11.60
C VAL A 67 -11.25 2.44 11.31
N TYR A 68 -10.68 3.32 12.12
CA TYR A 68 -10.88 4.76 12.00
C TYR A 68 -9.77 5.39 11.18
N SER A 69 -10.14 6.29 10.26
CA SER A 69 -9.16 7.11 9.54
C SER A 69 -8.41 8.03 10.52
N LYS A 70 -7.10 8.15 10.31
CA LYS A 70 -6.35 9.26 10.89
C LYS A 70 -6.85 10.57 10.27
N PRO A 71 -6.93 11.66 11.04
CA PRO A 71 -7.23 12.97 10.48
C PRO A 71 -6.18 13.29 9.41
N SER A 72 -6.64 13.57 8.20
CA SER A 72 -5.80 14.16 7.17
C SER A 72 -5.30 15.50 7.71
N VAL A 73 -4.00 15.61 7.98
CA VAL A 73 -3.38 16.91 8.26
C VAL A 73 -3.56 17.74 6.99
N LYS A 74 -3.93 19.02 7.10
CA LYS A 74 -4.02 19.92 5.92
C LYS A 74 -2.72 19.81 5.13
N TYR A 75 -2.79 19.24 3.93
CA TYR A 75 -1.65 19.09 3.05
C TYR A 75 -1.40 20.46 2.40
N ASN A 76 -0.33 21.16 2.78
CA ASN A 76 -0.01 22.49 2.24
C ASN A 76 0.54 22.46 0.79
N ARG A 77 0.46 21.33 0.08
CA ARG A 77 0.94 21.22 -1.31
C ARG A 77 -0.26 21.18 -2.26
N PRO A 78 -0.14 21.77 -3.47
CA PRO A 78 -1.20 21.84 -4.47
C PRO A 78 -1.41 20.50 -5.22
N ILE A 79 -1.46 19.38 -4.50
CA ILE A 79 -1.83 18.08 -5.07
C ILE A 79 -3.26 17.78 -4.59
N GLY A 80 -4.21 17.74 -5.52
CA GLY A 80 -5.58 17.31 -5.25
C GLY A 80 -6.40 18.31 -4.43
N VAL A 81 -6.56 19.55 -4.91
CA VAL A 81 -7.49 20.54 -4.32
C VAL A 81 -8.91 19.98 -4.20
N ASP A 82 -9.27 19.06 -5.11
CA ASP A 82 -10.61 18.45 -5.20
C ASP A 82 -10.67 16.99 -4.69
N GLU A 83 -9.59 16.42 -4.14
CA GLU A 83 -9.69 15.08 -3.56
C GLU A 83 -10.50 15.12 -2.25
N PRO A 84 -11.60 14.34 -2.14
CA PRO A 84 -12.40 14.33 -0.93
C PRO A 84 -11.57 13.82 0.26
N GLN A 85 -11.34 14.70 1.22
CA GLN A 85 -10.69 14.33 2.47
C GLN A 85 -11.65 13.51 3.33
N LEU A 86 -11.19 12.36 3.82
CA LEU A 86 -11.97 11.59 4.78
C LEU A 86 -12.00 12.35 6.12
N PRO A 87 -13.18 12.65 6.67
CA PRO A 87 -13.30 13.21 8.01
C PRO A 87 -12.58 12.34 9.05
N LYS A 88 -12.10 12.97 10.12
CA LYS A 88 -11.56 12.25 11.27
C LYS A 88 -12.61 11.25 11.79
N SER A 89 -12.18 10.08 12.24
CA SER A 89 -13.07 9.01 12.75
C SER A 89 -14.09 8.48 11.73
N THR A 90 -13.85 8.67 10.44
CA THR A 90 -14.64 7.95 9.43
C THR A 90 -14.33 6.47 9.51
N ILE A 91 -15.36 5.62 9.53
CA ILE A 91 -15.20 4.17 9.49
C ILE A 91 -14.70 3.80 8.10
N VAL A 92 -13.45 3.38 8.03
CA VAL A 92 -12.85 2.81 6.81
C VAL A 92 -13.19 1.32 6.81
N ARG A 93 -14.33 0.95 6.22
CA ARG A 93 -14.66 -0.46 6.02
C ARG A 93 -13.67 -1.08 5.02
N PHE A 94 -12.80 -1.96 5.50
CA PHE A 94 -12.05 -2.84 4.61
C PHE A 94 -13.04 -3.81 3.94
N LEU A 95 -12.96 -3.89 2.61
CA LEU A 95 -13.82 -4.74 1.78
C LEU A 95 -13.54 -6.22 2.05
N LEU A 96 -14.21 -6.81 3.05
CA LEU A 96 -14.34 -8.27 3.20
C LEU A 96 -15.69 -8.66 3.83
N ALA A 97 -16.77 -7.95 3.49
CA ALA A 97 -18.12 -8.48 3.68
C ALA A 97 -18.68 -8.83 2.30
N LYS A 98 -18.96 -10.12 2.07
CA LYS A 98 -19.94 -10.51 1.05
C LYS A 98 -21.21 -9.70 1.33
N ARG A 99 -21.68 -8.95 0.35
CA ARG A 99 -23.07 -8.50 0.33
C ARG A 99 -23.91 -9.78 0.28
N GLU A 100 -24.74 -9.99 1.29
CA GLU A 100 -25.88 -10.90 1.21
C GLU A 100 -26.84 -10.44 0.10
#